data_AF-A0A1G6JIT2-F1
#
_entry.id   AF-A0A1G6JIT2-F1
#
_cell.length_a   1.000
_cell.length_b   1.000
_cell.length_c   1.000
_cell.angle_alpha   90.00
_cell.angle_beta   90.00
_cell.angle_gamma   90.00
#
_symmetry.space_group_name_H-M   'P 1'
#
loop_
_entity.id
_entity.type
_entity.pdbx_description
1 polymer ?
#
loop_
_entity_poly.entity_id
_entity_poly.type
_entity_poly.pdbx_seq_one_letter_code
_entity_poly.pdbx_strand_id
1 'polypeptide(L)' 'MPPLTMLLLTMLLIYLVFMLLKPINFAKIMPYTPRQAALLKVVLATVLGFLLALFFITIAEWIFQLPSSILKH' A
#
# COMPACT_ATOMS: atom_id res chain seq x y z
N MET A 1 13.57 7.88 -6.42
CA MET A 1 12.46 8.70 -6.99
C MET A 1 12.31 9.99 -6.18
N PRO A 2 11.74 11.09 -6.72
CA PRO A 2 11.48 12.31 -5.95
C PRO A 2 10.59 12.03 -4.72
N PRO A 3 10.87 12.62 -3.54
CA PRO A 3 10.14 12.31 -2.30
C PRO A 3 8.62 12.54 -2.39
N LEU A 4 8.20 13.57 -3.13
CA LEU A 4 6.78 13.88 -3.36
C LEU A 4 6.06 12.79 -4.16
N THR A 5 6.70 12.26 -5.20
CA THR A 5 6.11 11.20 -6.03
C THR A 5 5.93 9.90 -5.27
N MET A 6 6.89 9.59 -4.38
CA MET A 6 6.82 8.43 -3.48
C MET A 6 5.60 8.55 -2.55
N LEU A 7 5.45 9.72 -1.91
CA LEU A 7 4.35 9.97 -0.98
C LEU A 7 2.97 9.90 -1.66
N LEU A 8 2.84 10.48 -2.86
CA LEU A 8 1.61 10.40 -3.66
C LEU A 8 1.27 8.95 -4.05
N LEU A 9 2.26 8.17 -4.48
CA LEU A 9 2.08 6.75 -4.81
C LEU A 9 1.62 5.95 -3.58
N THR A 10 2.23 6.20 -2.42
CA THR A 10 1.83 5.55 -1.17
C THR A 10 0.39 5.89 -0.79
N MET A 11 -0.01 7.17 -0.86
CA MET A 11 -1.39 7.58 -0.59
C MET A 11 -2.40 6.95 -1.56
N LEU A 12 -2.06 6.90 -2.85
CA LEU A 12 -2.89 6.27 -3.89
C LEU A 12 -3.09 4.77 -3.60
N LEU A 13 -2.02 4.05 -3.26
CA LEU A 13 -2.10 2.61 -2.99
C LEU A 13 -2.88 2.30 -1.70
N ILE A 14 -2.72 3.12 -0.65
CA ILE A 14 -3.56 3.03 0.56
C ILE A 14 -5.03 3.23 0.22
N TYR A 15 -5.37 4.22 -0.61
CA TYR A 15 -6.74 4.46 -1.05
C TYR A 15 -7.31 3.27 -1.85
N LEU A 16 -6.54 2.71 -2.77
CA LEU A 16 -6.95 1.54 -3.57
C LEU A 16 -7.21 0.30 -2.69
N VAL A 17 -6.32 0.04 -1.72
CA VAL A 17 -6.51 -1.05 -0.76
C VAL A 17 -7.74 -0.78 0.11
N PHE A 18 -7.97 0.46 0.55
CA PHE A 18 -9.18 0.80 1.29
C PHE A 18 -10.46 0.56 0.48
N MET A 19 -10.43 0.89 -0.82
CA MET A 19 -11.53 0.62 -1.74
C MET A 19 -11.81 -0.89 -1.88
N LEU A 20 -10.76 -1.72 -1.96
CA LEU A 20 -10.86 -3.19 -1.99
C LEU A 20 -11.42 -3.77 -0.68
N LEU A 21 -11.10 -3.16 0.47
CA LEU A 21 -11.59 -3.61 1.78
C LEU A 21 -13.00 -3.08 2.11
N LYS A 22 -13.52 -2.09 1.35
CA LYS A 22 -14.86 -1.53 1.53
C LYS A 22 -15.97 -2.59 1.54
N PRO A 23 -16.10 -3.53 0.58
CA PRO A 23 -17.17 -4.53 0.56
C PRO A 23 -17.10 -5.57 1.71
N ILE A 24 -15.96 -5.69 2.39
CA ILE A 24 -15.78 -6.68 3.44
C ILE A 24 -16.55 -6.27 4.70
N ASN A 25 -17.42 -7.15 5.19
CA ASN A 25 -18.14 -6.95 6.45
C ASN A 25 -17.29 -7.38 7.65
N PHE A 26 -16.48 -6.44 8.16
CA PHE A 26 -15.64 -6.69 9.33
C PHE A 26 -16.44 -6.90 10.63
N ALA A 27 -17.71 -6.47 10.70
CA ALA A 27 -18.56 -6.74 11.87
C ALA A 27 -18.90 -8.23 12.01
N LYS A 28 -18.79 -9.01 10.93
CA LYS A 28 -18.91 -10.48 10.97
C LYS A 28 -17.66 -11.16 11.55
N ILE A 29 -16.50 -10.49 11.49
CA ILE A 29 -15.20 -11.01 11.94
C ILE A 29 -14.88 -10.50 13.35
N MET A 30 -15.27 -9.27 13.68
CA MET A 30 -15.21 -8.69 15.02
C MET A 30 -16.62 -8.30 15.50
N PRO A 31 -17.26 -9.11 16.36
CA PRO A 31 -18.63 -8.88 16.83
C PRO A 31 -18.75 -7.76 17.90
N TYR A 32 -17.66 -7.11 18.31
CA TYR A 32 -17.69 -6.11 19.38
C TYR A 32 -17.48 -4.70 18.81
N THR A 33 -18.59 -4.00 18.59
CA THR A 33 -18.74 -2.58 18.21
C THR A 33 -18.37 -2.18 16.76
N PRO A 34 -19.29 -1.52 16.03
CA PRO A 34 -19.09 -1.13 14.63
C PRO A 34 -17.96 -0.10 14.44
N ARG A 35 -17.63 0.68 15.48
CA ARG A 35 -16.52 1.64 15.45
C ARG A 35 -15.15 0.95 15.42
N GLN A 36 -14.96 -0.12 16.19
CA GLN A 36 -13.70 -0.86 16.22
C GLN A 36 -13.47 -1.59 14.90
N ALA A 37 -14.53 -2.17 14.30
CA ALA A 37 -14.46 -2.79 12.98
C ALA A 37 -14.08 -1.79 11.87
N ALA A 38 -14.61 -0.56 11.93
CA ALA A 38 -14.24 0.51 10.99
C ALA A 38 -12.78 0.95 11.15
N LEU A 39 -12.31 1.15 12.40
CA LEU A 39 -10.91 1.48 12.68
C LEU A 39 -9.98 0.37 12.21
N LEU A 40 -10.31 -0.88 12.47
CA LEU A 40 -9.52 -2.02 12.00
C LEU A 40 -9.40 -2.03 10.48
N LYS A 41 -10.52 -1.78 9.77
CA LYS A 41 -10.51 -1.69 8.30
C LYS A 41 -9.56 -0.60 7.79
N VAL A 42 -9.56 0.58 8.44
CA VAL A 42 -8.64 1.68 8.09
C VAL A 42 -7.20 1.28 8.35
N VAL A 43 -6.90 0.76 9.54
CA VAL A 43 -5.53 0.34 9.92
C VAL A 43 -5.01 -0.73 8.97
N LEU A 44 -5.83 -1.74 8.64
CA LEU A 44 -5.46 -2.79 7.71
C LEU A 44 -5.18 -2.22 6.31
N ALA A 45 -6.02 -1.28 5.84
CA ALA A 45 -5.82 -0.64 4.55
C ALA A 45 -4.52 0.18 4.49
N THR A 46 -4.21 0.91 5.57
CA THR A 46 -2.98 1.69 5.67
C THR A 46 -1.76 0.79 5.67
N VAL A 47 -1.74 -0.28 6.47
CA VAL A 47 -0.60 -1.21 6.55
C VAL A 47 -0.40 -1.93 5.21
N LEU A 48 -1.45 -2.50 4.64
CA LEU A 48 -1.37 -3.23 3.38
C LEU A 48 -1.03 -2.30 2.21
N GLY A 49 -1.63 -1.12 2.14
CA GLY A 49 -1.33 -0.13 1.10
C GLY A 49 0.10 0.39 1.18
N PHE A 50 0.63 0.58 2.40
CA PHE A 50 2.03 0.97 2.60
C PHE A 50 3.00 -0.13 2.18
N LEU A 51 2.74 -1.39 2.55
CA LEU A 51 3.56 -2.53 2.12
C LEU A 51 3.55 -2.70 0.60
N LEU A 52 2.38 -2.53 -0.03
CA LEU A 52 2.23 -2.58 -1.48
C LEU A 52 3.04 -1.45 -2.15
N ALA A 53 3.01 -0.24 -1.57
CA ALA A 53 3.80 0.89 -2.05
C ALA A 53 5.30 0.61 -1.98
N LEU A 54 5.79 0.10 -0.84
CA LEU A 54 7.18 -0.31 -0.68
C LEU A 54 7.60 -1.36 -1.71
N PHE A 55 6.73 -2.32 -2.00
CA PHE A 55 7.00 -3.33 -3.02
C PHE A 55 7.19 -2.69 -4.41
N PHE A 56 6.26 -1.82 -4.84
CA PHE A 56 6.37 -1.13 -6.13
C PHE A 56 7.59 -0.23 -6.22
N ILE A 57 7.94 0.47 -5.13
CA ILE A 57 9.12 1.32 -5.07
C ILE A 57 10.39 0.47 -5.23
N THR A 58 10.50 -0.61 -4.47
CA THR A 58 11.66 -1.53 -4.53
C THR A 58 11.84 -2.13 -5.93
N ILE A 59 10.76 -2.57 -6.57
CA ILE A 59 10.82 -3.10 -7.94
C ILE A 59 11.21 -2.01 -8.94
N ALA A 60 10.62 -0.82 -8.84
CA ALA A 60 10.94 0.27 -9.74
C ALA A 60 12.43 0.65 -9.61
N GLU A 61 12.95 0.74 -8.39
CA GLU A 61 14.37 0.98 -8.14
C GLU A 61 15.25 -0.12 -8.73
N TRP A 62 14.88 -1.39 -8.57
CA TRP A 62 15.59 -2.51 -9.20
C TRP A 62 15.62 -2.39 -10.72
N ILE A 63 14.48 -2.05 -11.35
CA ILE A 63 14.40 -1.86 -12.81
C ILE A 63 15.27 -0.69 -13.26
N PHE A 64 15.25 0.44 -12.54
CA PHE A 64 16.07 1.60 -12.88
C PHE A 64 17.58 1.37 -12.69
N GLN A 65 17.98 0.37 -11.91
CA GLN A 65 19.38 -0.01 -11.70
C GLN A 65 19.88 -1.10 -12.69
N LEU A 66 19.00 -1.73 -13.47
CA LEU A 66 19.40 -2.69 -14.51
C LEU A 66 20.31 -2.08 -15.61
N PRO A 67 20.05 -0.87 -16.14
CA PRO A 67 20.91 -0.28 -17.17
C PRO A 67 22.34 -0.05 -16.68
N SER A 68 22.51 0.43 -15.44
CA SER A 68 23.82 0.77 -14.87
C SER A 68 24.66 -0.46 -14.45
N SER A 69 24.02 -1.61 -14.29
CA SER A 69 24.69 -2.89 -14.03
C SER A 69 25.10 -3.61 -15.31
N ILE A 70 24.36 -3.41 -16.41
CA ILE A 70 24.67 -4.01 -17.73
C ILE A 70 25.66 -3.16 -18.54
N LEU A 71 25.59 -1.81 -18.45
CA LEU A 71 26.47 -0.88 -19.19
C LEU A 71 27.88 -0.72 -18.60
N LYS A 72 28.21 -1.40 -17.50
CA LYS A 72 29.55 -1.39 -16.88
C LYS A 72 30.46 -2.54 -17.35
N HIS A 73 30.03 -3.31 -18.34
CA HIS A 73 30.84 -4.30 -19.05
C HIS A 73 31.15 -3.86 -20.47
#